data_AF-A0AAU5F1J8-F1
#
_entry.id   AF-A0AAU5F1J8-F1
#
_cell.length_a   1.000
_cell.length_b   1.000
_cell.length_c   1.000
_cell.angle_alpha   90.00
_cell.angle_beta   90.00
_cell.angle_gamma   90.00
#
_symmetry.space_group_name_H-M   'P 1'
#
loop_
_entity.id
_entity.type
_entity.pdbx_description
1 polymer ?
#
loop_
_entity_poly.entity_id
_entity_poly.type
_entity_poly.pdbx_seq_one_letter_code
_entity_poly.pdbx_strand_id
1 'polypeptide(L)'
;MIQCLRATAAVAVLAVCVLAVSGCGAPTGLGDGGAAPPVAAQPTPQPLWPNWSDGARKRPGAGDPAGKQPPPAPLAKGPEVPKEGLVAVDPYEVLRADPRTKALGRREKIHRPGQPGIRPPVLRDLTGDGSPELIVSADLESGRTVMAVYTARAGKVVPVLYTVGKGLAVETVGTDLVVRSAADDGAEQAVRYRWDGARLASVSDIKTYKRDESAPAPEGGP
;
A
#
# COMPACT_ATOMS: atom_id res chain seq x y z
N MET A 1 42.18 -58.31 57.39
CA MET A 1 40.99 -59.07 57.82
C MET A 1 39.77 -58.33 57.29
N ILE A 2 39.27 -58.64 56.09
CA ILE A 2 38.17 -59.60 55.84
C ILE A 2 37.08 -59.48 56.92
N GLN A 3 35.94 -58.86 56.60
CA GLN A 3 34.70 -59.60 56.32
C GLN A 3 33.57 -58.67 55.86
N CYS A 4 33.06 -58.94 54.65
CA CYS A 4 31.69 -58.66 54.26
C CYS A 4 30.71 -59.57 55.04
N LEU A 5 29.47 -59.11 55.23
CA LEU A 5 28.19 -59.80 54.91
C LEU A 5 27.07 -59.00 55.60
N ARG A 6 26.19 -58.32 54.87
CA ARG A 6 24.92 -58.83 54.29
C ARG A 6 24.02 -59.52 55.33
N ALA A 7 22.80 -59.01 55.50
CA ALA A 7 21.59 -59.61 54.90
C ALA A 7 20.32 -59.15 55.64
N THR A 8 19.26 -58.87 54.84
CA THR A 8 17.84 -59.25 55.06
C THR A 8 17.12 -58.81 56.35
N ALA A 9 15.84 -58.51 56.41
CA ALA A 9 14.74 -58.31 55.47
C ALA A 9 13.55 -57.82 56.34
N ALA A 10 12.62 -57.13 55.68
CA ALA A 10 11.16 -57.23 55.90
C ALA A 10 10.52 -56.84 57.27
N VAL A 11 9.63 -55.84 57.14
CA VAL A 11 8.23 -55.81 57.64
C VAL A 11 8.01 -55.62 59.14
N ALA A 12 7.46 -54.44 59.48
CA ALA A 12 6.32 -54.20 60.39
C ALA A 12 6.40 -52.73 60.89
N VAL A 13 5.36 -51.92 61.07
CA VAL A 13 3.92 -51.92 60.77
C VAL A 13 3.42 -50.58 61.36
N LEU A 14 2.44 -49.96 60.72
CA LEU A 14 1.54 -48.92 61.24
C LEU A 14 2.12 -47.62 61.85
N ALA A 15 1.88 -46.50 61.16
CA ALA A 15 0.91 -45.48 61.58
C ALA A 15 1.23 -44.15 60.91
N VAL A 16 0.36 -43.67 60.01
CA VAL A 16 -0.15 -42.28 59.94
C VAL A 16 -1.22 -42.29 58.84
N CYS A 17 -2.47 -42.39 59.27
CA CYS A 17 -3.60 -41.85 58.52
C CYS A 17 -3.65 -40.32 58.74
N VAL A 18 -4.37 -39.62 57.85
CA VAL A 18 -4.71 -38.17 57.88
C VAL A 18 -3.63 -37.35 57.15
N LEU A 19 -3.78 -36.91 55.88
CA LEU A 19 -4.83 -36.07 55.31
C LEU A 19 -4.91 -36.28 53.78
N ALA A 20 -6.09 -36.65 53.27
CA ALA A 20 -6.47 -36.38 51.89
C ALA A 20 -7.60 -35.35 51.93
N VAL A 21 -7.27 -34.05 51.87
CA VAL A 21 -8.25 -32.97 51.69
C VAL A 21 -7.64 -31.86 50.81
N SER A 22 -8.26 -31.68 49.64
CA SER A 22 -8.27 -30.47 48.79
C SER A 22 -6.94 -29.84 48.36
N GLY A 23 -6.36 -30.37 47.29
CA GLY A 23 -5.60 -29.56 46.33
C GLY A 23 -6.50 -29.06 45.20
N CYS A 24 -7.56 -28.31 45.52
CA CYS A 24 -8.17 -27.42 44.53
C CYS A 24 -7.12 -26.35 44.25
N GLY A 25 -6.33 -26.54 43.19
CA GLY A 25 -5.67 -25.41 42.56
C GLY A 25 -6.78 -24.45 42.16
N ALA A 26 -6.96 -23.38 42.94
CA ALA A 26 -7.73 -22.26 42.48
C ALA A 26 -7.18 -21.92 41.09
N PRO A 27 -8.00 -21.68 40.06
CA PRO A 27 -7.54 -20.90 38.95
C PRO A 27 -7.20 -19.55 39.58
N THR A 28 -5.94 -19.35 39.95
CA THR A 28 -5.42 -18.02 40.23
C THR A 28 -5.72 -17.29 38.93
N GLY A 29 -6.78 -16.49 38.97
CA GLY A 29 -7.38 -15.88 37.80
C GLY A 29 -6.29 -15.28 36.95
N LEU A 30 -6.47 -15.33 35.64
CA LEU A 30 -5.81 -14.41 34.73
C LEU A 30 -5.79 -13.06 35.43
N GLY A 31 -4.62 -12.66 35.94
CA GLY A 31 -4.49 -11.38 36.62
C GLY A 31 -5.04 -10.34 35.66
N ASP A 32 -5.76 -9.34 36.18
CA ASP A 32 -6.32 -8.27 35.36
C ASP A 32 -5.15 -7.66 34.57
N GLY A 33 -4.99 -8.12 33.32
CA GLY A 33 -4.00 -7.61 32.41
C GLY A 33 -4.37 -6.16 32.25
N GLY A 34 -3.58 -5.27 32.88
CA GLY A 34 -3.85 -3.85 32.90
C GLY A 34 -4.20 -3.36 31.51
N ALA A 35 -5.01 -2.30 31.44
CA ALA A 35 -5.59 -1.79 30.20
C ALA A 35 -4.62 -1.93 29.02
N ALA A 36 -5.02 -2.69 28.01
CA ALA A 36 -4.19 -2.91 26.83
C ALA A 36 -3.76 -1.53 26.27
N PRO A 37 -2.49 -1.36 25.87
CA PRO A 37 -2.05 -0.11 25.27
C PRO A 37 -2.98 0.27 24.12
N PRO A 38 -3.35 1.56 24.00
CA PRO A 38 -4.19 1.99 22.89
C PRO A 38 -3.52 1.60 21.57
N VAL A 39 -4.28 0.94 20.69
CA VAL A 39 -3.79 0.54 19.37
C VAL A 39 -3.49 1.81 18.59
N ALA A 40 -2.26 1.91 18.06
CA ALA A 40 -1.88 3.02 17.19
C ALA A 40 -2.84 3.10 16.00
N ALA A 41 -3.34 4.31 15.70
CA ALA A 41 -4.21 4.54 14.56
C ALA A 41 -3.52 4.04 13.28
N GLN A 42 -4.18 3.11 12.59
CA GLN A 42 -3.66 2.59 11.34
C GLN A 42 -3.94 3.61 10.22
N PRO A 43 -2.98 3.86 9.30
CA PRO A 43 -3.23 4.72 8.16
C PRO A 43 -4.41 4.22 7.33
N THR A 44 -5.38 5.09 7.06
CA THR A 44 -6.51 4.77 6.18
C THR A 44 -6.22 5.20 4.75
N PRO A 45 -6.79 4.52 3.73
CA PRO A 45 -6.68 4.96 2.35
C PRO A 45 -7.20 6.39 2.15
N GLN A 46 -6.43 7.20 1.43
CA GLN A 46 -6.79 8.57 1.06
C GLN A 46 -6.78 8.70 -0.48
N PRO A 47 -7.94 8.82 -1.14
CA PRO A 47 -7.99 8.99 -2.58
C PRO A 47 -7.35 10.30 -3.03
N LEU A 48 -6.47 10.23 -4.03
CA LEU A 48 -5.81 11.42 -4.58
C LEU A 48 -6.76 12.26 -5.46
N TRP A 49 -7.66 11.59 -6.17
CA TRP A 49 -8.64 12.21 -7.06
C TRP A 49 -10.03 11.59 -6.87
N PRO A 50 -10.75 11.91 -5.78
CA PRO A 50 -12.06 11.31 -5.47
C PRO A 50 -13.03 11.36 -6.67
N ASN A 51 -13.12 12.52 -7.34
CA ASN A 51 -14.04 12.73 -8.47
C ASN A 51 -13.65 11.97 -9.75
N TRP A 52 -12.53 11.23 -9.78
CA TRP A 52 -12.07 10.45 -10.94
C TRP A 52 -12.18 8.93 -10.71
N SER A 53 -12.51 8.52 -9.49
CA SER A 53 -12.49 7.11 -9.06
C SER A 53 -13.81 6.37 -9.32
N ASP A 54 -14.93 7.09 -9.42
CA ASP A 54 -16.27 6.48 -9.49
C ASP A 54 -16.53 5.67 -10.77
N GLY A 55 -15.82 5.99 -11.86
CA GLY A 55 -15.90 5.28 -13.15
C GLY A 55 -14.86 4.16 -13.36
N ALA A 56 -13.89 4.02 -12.45
CA ALA A 56 -12.89 2.95 -12.47
C ALA A 56 -13.52 1.58 -12.19
N ARG A 57 -14.51 1.57 -11.28
CA ARG A 57 -15.16 0.36 -10.72
C ARG A 57 -16.06 -0.42 -11.70
N LYS A 58 -16.23 0.04 -12.96
CA LYS A 58 -17.25 -0.48 -13.89
C LYS A 58 -16.76 -0.99 -15.25
N ARG A 59 -15.46 -0.95 -15.57
CA ARG A 59 -14.97 -1.32 -16.92
C ARG A 59 -14.00 -2.49 -16.86
N PRO A 60 -13.97 -3.41 -17.84
CA PRO A 60 -12.92 -4.42 -17.91
C PRO A 60 -11.59 -3.87 -18.51
N GLY A 61 -10.46 -4.11 -17.83
CA GLY A 61 -9.19 -4.38 -18.52
C GLY A 61 -7.85 -4.12 -17.85
N ALA A 62 -6.82 -4.87 -18.27
CA ALA A 62 -5.52 -5.00 -17.61
C ALA A 62 -4.71 -3.69 -17.44
N GLY A 63 -4.05 -3.59 -16.29
CA GLY A 63 -2.90 -2.71 -16.05
C GLY A 63 -1.62 -3.53 -16.00
N ASP A 64 -0.55 -3.04 -16.61
CA ASP A 64 0.75 -3.71 -16.54
C ASP A 64 1.44 -3.34 -15.21
N PRO A 65 1.79 -4.30 -14.35
CA PRO A 65 2.66 -4.02 -13.22
C PRO A 65 4.02 -3.55 -13.77
N ALA A 66 4.64 -2.60 -13.07
CA ALA A 66 5.94 -2.07 -13.47
C ALA A 66 6.96 -3.23 -13.48
N GLY A 67 7.40 -3.65 -14.67
CA GLY A 67 8.43 -4.66 -14.84
C GLY A 67 9.79 -4.21 -14.30
N LYS A 68 10.77 -5.13 -14.24
CA LYS A 68 12.15 -4.80 -13.82
C LYS A 68 12.74 -3.73 -14.74
N GLN A 69 12.75 -2.48 -14.26
CA GLN A 69 13.33 -1.35 -14.97
C GLN A 69 14.76 -1.07 -14.49
N PRO A 70 15.64 -0.53 -15.36
CA PRO A 70 16.94 -0.01 -14.91
C PRO A 70 16.76 1.05 -13.81
N PRO A 71 17.77 1.30 -12.96
CA PRO A 71 17.72 2.35 -11.94
C PRO A 71 17.21 3.67 -12.51
N PRO A 72 16.34 4.40 -11.79
CA PRO A 72 15.89 5.72 -12.22
C PRO A 72 17.08 6.66 -12.46
N ALA A 73 17.07 7.33 -13.61
CA ALA A 73 18.03 8.37 -13.95
C ALA A 73 17.33 9.73 -14.02
N PRO A 74 18.02 10.83 -13.66
CA PRO A 74 17.49 12.18 -13.83
C PRO A 74 17.00 12.47 -15.24
N LEU A 75 15.95 13.29 -15.35
CA LEU A 75 15.47 13.77 -16.63
C LEU A 75 16.53 14.68 -17.26
N ALA A 76 17.14 14.24 -18.37
CA ALA A 76 18.24 14.95 -19.02
C ALA A 76 17.89 16.38 -19.47
N LYS A 77 16.61 16.62 -19.78
CA LYS A 77 16.06 17.94 -20.16
C LYS A 77 15.02 18.44 -19.16
N GLY A 78 15.04 17.89 -17.94
CA GLY A 78 14.11 18.28 -16.88
C GLY A 78 14.47 19.64 -16.29
N PRO A 79 13.50 20.32 -15.66
CA PRO A 79 13.77 21.52 -14.88
C PRO A 79 14.70 21.17 -13.71
N GLU A 80 15.51 22.15 -13.29
CA GLU A 80 16.19 22.08 -12.00
C GLU A 80 15.15 22.12 -10.88
N VAL A 81 15.43 21.44 -9.78
CA VAL A 81 14.60 21.47 -8.59
C VAL A 81 15.14 22.54 -7.64
N PRO A 82 14.35 23.59 -7.34
CA PRO A 82 14.71 24.61 -6.35
C PRO A 82 14.86 24.03 -4.93
N LYS A 83 15.33 24.85 -3.99
CA LYS A 83 15.48 24.42 -2.58
C LYS A 83 14.14 24.06 -1.94
N GLU A 84 13.08 24.67 -2.41
CA GLU A 84 11.70 24.45 -2.01
C GLU A 84 11.20 23.06 -2.47
N GLY A 85 11.92 22.37 -3.35
CA GLY A 85 11.58 21.04 -3.84
C GLY A 85 10.62 21.08 -5.04
N LEU A 86 9.94 19.96 -5.29
CA LEU A 86 9.05 19.79 -6.43
C LEU A 86 7.79 20.68 -6.38
N VAL A 87 7.47 21.26 -5.23
CA VAL A 87 6.37 22.22 -5.10
C VAL A 87 6.58 23.49 -5.93
N ALA A 88 7.83 23.85 -6.20
CA ALA A 88 8.19 25.03 -6.99
C ALA A 88 8.40 24.72 -8.48
N VAL A 89 8.24 23.47 -8.91
CA VAL A 89 8.48 23.03 -10.29
C VAL A 89 7.15 22.97 -11.05
N ASP A 90 7.10 23.49 -12.27
CA ASP A 90 5.93 23.34 -13.15
C ASP A 90 5.75 21.85 -13.55
N PRO A 91 4.65 21.19 -13.15
CA PRO A 91 4.38 19.81 -13.53
C PRO A 91 4.37 19.61 -15.05
N TYR A 92 3.94 20.59 -15.84
CA TYR A 92 3.91 20.46 -17.29
C TYR A 92 5.30 20.46 -17.92
N GLU A 93 6.26 21.19 -17.36
CA GLU A 93 7.66 21.13 -17.80
C GLU A 93 8.29 19.77 -17.51
N VAL A 94 8.02 19.20 -16.33
CA VAL A 94 8.45 17.84 -15.99
C VAL A 94 7.92 16.82 -16.99
N LEU A 95 6.62 16.88 -17.30
CA LEU A 95 6.01 15.98 -18.27
C LEU A 95 6.63 16.14 -19.66
N ARG A 96 6.84 17.38 -20.14
CA ARG A 96 7.47 17.64 -21.45
C ARG A 96 8.89 17.10 -21.53
N ALA A 97 9.60 17.07 -20.41
CA ALA A 97 10.97 16.59 -20.31
C ALA A 97 11.09 15.04 -20.25
N ASP A 98 10.11 14.34 -19.69
CA ASP A 98 10.11 12.88 -19.60
C ASP A 98 9.66 12.24 -20.94
N PRO A 99 10.52 11.45 -21.61
CA PRO A 99 10.17 10.81 -22.89
C PRO A 99 8.89 9.97 -22.85
N ARG A 100 8.52 9.42 -21.68
CA ARG A 100 7.34 8.57 -21.49
C ARG A 100 6.05 9.38 -21.33
N THR A 101 6.14 10.62 -20.86
CA THR A 101 4.98 11.48 -20.58
C THR A 101 4.95 12.78 -21.39
N LYS A 102 5.92 13.02 -22.28
CA LYS A 102 5.99 14.24 -23.12
C LYS A 102 4.71 14.57 -23.90
N ALA A 103 3.95 13.55 -24.29
CA ALA A 103 2.68 13.74 -24.99
C ALA A 103 1.58 14.27 -24.04
N LEU A 104 1.68 13.99 -22.75
CA LEU A 104 0.77 14.49 -21.71
C LEU A 104 1.03 15.96 -21.44
N GLY A 105 2.29 16.40 -21.33
CA GLY A 105 2.65 17.81 -21.06
C GLY A 105 2.23 18.83 -22.13
N ARG A 106 1.62 18.38 -23.23
CA ARG A 106 0.99 19.22 -24.27
C ARG A 106 -0.53 19.32 -24.14
N ARG A 107 -1.14 18.62 -23.18
CA ARG A 107 -2.59 18.56 -22.97
C ARG A 107 -3.00 19.48 -21.83
N GLU A 108 -3.59 20.62 -22.15
CA GLU A 108 -4.06 21.58 -21.15
C GLU A 108 -5.57 21.45 -20.93
N LYS A 109 -6.04 20.36 -20.29
CA LYS A 109 -7.44 20.22 -19.86
C LYS A 109 -7.57 19.26 -18.68
N ILE A 110 -8.47 19.60 -17.75
CA ILE A 110 -8.96 18.79 -16.62
C ILE A 110 -10.47 19.04 -16.53
N HIS A 111 -11.31 18.19 -15.91
CA HIS A 111 -12.46 18.57 -15.05
C HIS A 111 -13.58 17.52 -14.87
N ARG A 112 -13.64 16.35 -15.57
CA ARG A 112 -14.64 15.28 -15.32
C ARG A 112 -14.16 13.87 -15.74
N PRO A 113 -14.67 12.76 -15.15
CA PRO A 113 -14.41 11.40 -15.62
C PRO A 113 -14.77 11.19 -17.10
N GLY A 114 -13.92 10.45 -17.82
CA GLY A 114 -14.20 10.03 -19.21
C GLY A 114 -13.84 11.06 -20.28
N GLN A 115 -13.21 12.18 -19.93
CA GLN A 115 -12.61 13.10 -20.90
C GLN A 115 -11.08 12.96 -20.89
N PRO A 116 -10.43 12.93 -22.06
CA PRO A 116 -8.98 12.93 -22.13
C PRO A 116 -8.42 14.21 -21.51
N GLY A 117 -7.40 14.07 -20.66
CA GLY A 117 -6.83 15.23 -19.97
C GLY A 117 -5.91 14.83 -18.83
N ILE A 118 -5.15 15.79 -18.34
CA ILE A 118 -4.33 15.60 -17.14
C ILE A 118 -5.26 15.78 -15.92
N ARG A 119 -5.06 15.04 -14.83
CA ARG A 119 -5.73 15.28 -13.52
C ARG A 119 -4.94 16.34 -12.74
N PRO A 120 -5.55 17.07 -11.79
CA PRO A 120 -4.81 18.10 -11.06
C PRO A 120 -3.53 17.48 -10.46
N PRO A 121 -2.33 18.01 -10.72
CA PRO A 121 -1.10 17.44 -10.17
C PRO A 121 -1.16 17.42 -8.64
N VAL A 122 -0.61 16.35 -8.03
CA VAL A 122 -0.66 16.15 -6.58
C VAL A 122 0.75 16.02 -6.03
N LEU A 123 0.98 16.58 -4.84
CA LEU A 123 2.21 16.45 -4.07
C LEU A 123 1.95 15.61 -2.81
N ARG A 124 2.72 14.54 -2.61
CA ARG A 124 2.64 13.64 -1.44
C ARG A 124 4.03 13.13 -1.08
N ASP A 125 4.34 13.10 0.21
CA ASP A 125 5.55 12.48 0.74
C ASP A 125 5.38 10.94 0.72
N LEU A 126 5.97 10.29 -0.27
CA LEU A 126 5.93 8.84 -0.48
C LEU A 126 7.24 8.17 -0.06
N THR A 127 8.32 8.94 0.12
CA THR A 127 9.61 8.46 0.62
C THR A 127 9.69 8.49 2.15
N GLY A 128 8.88 9.34 2.79
CA GLY A 128 8.91 9.61 4.23
C GLY A 128 10.04 10.56 4.65
N ASP A 129 10.64 11.30 3.71
CA ASP A 129 11.75 12.22 3.98
C ASP A 129 11.31 13.68 4.21
N GLY A 130 10.00 13.94 4.19
CA GLY A 130 9.42 15.27 4.35
C GLY A 130 9.40 16.12 3.07
N SER A 131 9.96 15.62 1.97
CA SER A 131 9.95 16.27 0.65
C SER A 131 8.95 15.58 -0.27
N PRO A 132 7.84 16.23 -0.66
CA PRO A 132 6.81 15.53 -1.40
C PRO A 132 7.20 15.20 -2.86
N GLU A 133 6.88 13.99 -3.29
CA GLU A 133 6.90 13.56 -4.68
C GLU A 133 5.77 14.22 -5.49
N LEU A 134 6.07 14.51 -6.75
CA LEU A 134 5.09 14.95 -7.74
C LEU A 134 4.42 13.73 -8.39
N ILE A 135 3.11 13.65 -8.24
CA ILE A 135 2.25 12.63 -8.84
C ILE A 135 1.42 13.27 -9.94
N VAL A 136 1.55 12.74 -11.16
CA VAL A 136 0.75 13.17 -12.31
C VAL A 136 0.01 11.98 -12.88
N SER A 137 -1.25 12.19 -13.24
CA SER A 137 -2.04 11.22 -13.98
C SER A 137 -2.78 11.87 -15.13
N ALA A 138 -2.98 11.13 -16.22
CA ALA A 138 -3.72 11.61 -17.38
C ALA A 138 -4.60 10.51 -17.98
N ASP A 139 -5.85 10.84 -18.22
CA ASP A 139 -6.82 9.98 -18.89
C ASP A 139 -6.69 10.15 -20.41
N LEU A 140 -6.72 9.04 -21.14
CA LEU A 140 -6.56 8.97 -22.59
C LEU A 140 -7.89 8.65 -23.27
N GLU A 141 -8.02 8.99 -24.56
CA GLU A 141 -9.17 8.63 -25.40
C GLU A 141 -9.42 7.12 -25.47
N SER A 142 -8.37 6.32 -25.34
CA SER A 142 -8.46 4.86 -25.29
C SER A 142 -9.13 4.32 -24.01
N GLY A 143 -9.50 5.18 -23.06
CA GLY A 143 -9.98 4.78 -21.73
C GLY A 143 -8.89 4.30 -20.78
N ARG A 144 -7.62 4.31 -21.21
CA ARG A 144 -6.46 4.08 -20.34
C ARG A 144 -6.09 5.37 -19.61
N THR A 145 -5.56 5.22 -18.42
CA THR A 145 -4.98 6.27 -17.61
C THR A 145 -3.49 6.01 -17.47
N VAL A 146 -2.67 7.01 -17.76
CA VAL A 146 -1.23 7.01 -17.46
C VAL A 146 -1.04 7.63 -16.08
N MET A 147 -0.11 7.10 -15.30
CA MET A 147 0.35 7.71 -14.05
C MET A 147 1.88 7.70 -14.00
N ALA A 148 2.47 8.81 -13.60
CA ALA A 148 3.89 8.94 -13.35
C ALA A 148 4.14 9.62 -12.00
N VAL A 149 5.20 9.21 -11.33
CA VAL A 149 5.66 9.81 -10.07
C VAL A 149 7.11 10.23 -10.22
N TYR A 150 7.41 11.42 -9.71
CA TYR A 150 8.73 12.03 -9.75
C TYR A 150 9.17 12.43 -8.35
N THR A 151 10.45 12.22 -8.04
CA THR A 151 11.11 12.69 -6.82
C THR A 151 12.21 13.70 -7.19
N ALA A 152 12.71 14.42 -6.20
CA ALA A 152 13.88 15.29 -6.34
C ALA A 152 15.14 14.58 -5.82
N ARG A 153 16.21 14.55 -6.61
CA ARG A 153 17.52 14.06 -6.15
C ARG A 153 18.63 14.96 -6.67
N ALA A 154 19.48 15.44 -5.76
CA ALA A 154 20.61 16.30 -6.10
C ALA A 154 20.22 17.48 -7.02
N GLY A 155 19.08 18.14 -6.71
CA GLY A 155 18.55 19.26 -7.50
C GLY A 155 17.94 18.88 -8.85
N LYS A 156 17.73 17.58 -9.13
CA LYS A 156 17.16 17.10 -10.40
C LYS A 156 15.86 16.34 -10.20
N VAL A 157 14.99 16.42 -11.21
CA VAL A 157 13.77 15.61 -11.27
C VAL A 157 14.12 14.19 -11.72
N VAL A 158 13.70 13.19 -10.94
CA VAL A 158 13.95 11.76 -11.19
C VAL A 158 12.62 11.01 -11.24
N PRO A 159 12.29 10.31 -12.34
CA PRO A 159 11.08 9.51 -12.43
C PRO A 159 11.20 8.21 -11.61
N VAL A 160 10.33 8.02 -10.63
CA VAL A 160 10.37 6.88 -9.70
C VAL A 160 9.20 5.90 -9.85
N LEU A 161 8.19 6.25 -10.63
CA LEU A 161 7.14 5.32 -11.06
C LEU A 161 6.58 5.74 -12.41
N TYR A 162 6.22 4.75 -13.22
CA TYR A 162 5.39 4.93 -14.41
C TYR A 162 4.51 3.70 -14.56
N THR A 163 3.20 3.90 -14.69
CA THR A 163 2.24 2.81 -14.92
C THR A 163 1.10 3.29 -15.80
N VAL A 164 0.43 2.34 -16.45
CA VAL A 164 -0.73 2.59 -17.30
C VAL A 164 -1.74 1.48 -17.10
N GLY A 165 -2.99 1.84 -16.81
CA GLY A 165 -4.08 0.88 -16.65
C GLY A 165 -5.42 1.49 -17.05
N LYS A 166 -6.47 0.68 -17.14
CA LYS A 166 -7.82 1.19 -17.42
C LYS A 166 -8.46 1.71 -16.15
N GLY A 167 -8.95 2.94 -16.20
CA GLY A 167 -9.66 3.59 -15.10
C GLY A 167 -8.84 3.58 -13.81
N LEU A 168 -7.63 4.14 -13.80
CA LEU A 168 -6.82 4.13 -12.58
C LEU A 168 -7.47 4.97 -11.49
N ALA A 169 -7.74 4.35 -10.34
CA ALA A 169 -7.97 5.01 -9.07
C ALA A 169 -6.70 4.93 -8.23
N VAL A 170 -6.34 6.04 -7.59
CA VAL A 170 -5.05 6.16 -6.90
C VAL A 170 -5.30 6.70 -5.50
N GLU A 171 -4.72 6.01 -4.52
CA GLU A 171 -4.88 6.28 -3.10
C GLU A 171 -3.52 6.23 -2.42
N THR A 172 -3.37 6.93 -1.30
CA THR A 172 -2.22 6.74 -0.40
C THR A 172 -2.63 6.05 0.89
N VAL A 173 -1.77 5.18 1.42
CA VAL A 173 -1.89 4.56 2.74
C VAL A 173 -0.57 4.80 3.48
N GLY A 174 -0.54 5.86 4.29
CA GLY A 174 0.74 6.39 4.78
C GLY A 174 1.61 6.85 3.60
N THR A 175 2.85 6.37 3.53
CA THR A 175 3.80 6.65 2.45
C THR A 175 3.64 5.73 1.23
N ASP A 176 2.77 4.72 1.29
CA ASP A 176 2.56 3.82 0.17
C ASP A 176 1.52 4.35 -0.79
N LEU A 177 1.72 4.06 -2.07
CA LEU A 177 0.80 4.38 -3.14
C LEU A 177 0.03 3.12 -3.54
N VAL A 178 -1.30 3.15 -3.47
CA VAL A 178 -2.16 2.07 -3.93
C VAL A 178 -2.80 2.49 -5.25
N VAL A 179 -2.55 1.71 -6.29
CA VAL A 179 -3.13 1.90 -7.62
C VAL A 179 -4.13 0.79 -7.85
N ARG A 180 -5.39 1.17 -8.04
CA ARG A 180 -6.47 0.27 -8.43
C ARG A 180 -6.77 0.44 -9.90
N SER A 181 -6.86 -0.67 -10.61
CA SER A 181 -7.28 -0.72 -12.01
C SER A 181 -8.33 -1.79 -12.17
N ALA A 182 -9.06 -1.73 -13.27
CA ALA A 182 -9.79 -2.90 -13.72
C ALA A 182 -8.85 -4.02 -14.20
N ALA A 183 -9.41 -5.21 -14.37
CA ALA A 183 -8.84 -6.35 -15.11
C ALA A 183 -9.82 -6.76 -16.23
N ASP A 184 -9.34 -7.47 -17.27
CA ASP A 184 -10.15 -7.74 -18.49
C ASP A 184 -11.31 -8.71 -18.24
N ASP A 185 -11.26 -9.47 -17.14
CA ASP A 185 -12.33 -10.33 -16.66
C ASP A 185 -13.38 -9.58 -15.80
N GLY A 186 -13.28 -8.25 -15.72
CA GLY A 186 -14.15 -7.41 -14.89
C GLY A 186 -13.80 -7.41 -13.40
N ALA A 187 -12.75 -8.12 -12.99
CA ALA A 187 -12.22 -8.03 -11.64
C ALA A 187 -11.50 -6.69 -11.40
N GLU A 188 -11.29 -6.35 -10.13
CA GLU A 188 -10.44 -5.23 -9.75
C GLU A 188 -9.06 -5.73 -9.38
N GLN A 189 -8.02 -5.09 -9.91
CA GLN A 189 -6.63 -5.32 -9.54
C GLN A 189 -6.15 -4.15 -8.67
N ALA A 190 -5.57 -4.46 -7.52
CA ALA A 190 -4.88 -3.47 -6.70
C ALA A 190 -3.38 -3.79 -6.63
N VAL A 191 -2.54 -2.77 -6.87
CA VAL A 191 -1.09 -2.84 -6.72
C VAL A 191 -0.65 -1.80 -5.69
N ARG A 192 0.00 -2.26 -4.63
CA ARG A 192 0.63 -1.38 -3.64
C ARG A 192 2.08 -1.15 -4.03
N TYR A 193 2.47 0.11 -4.13
CA TYR A 193 3.83 0.54 -4.36
C TYR A 193 4.41 1.16 -3.09
N ARG A 194 5.65 0.79 -2.79
CA ARG A 194 6.41 1.30 -1.65
C ARG A 194 7.78 1.76 -2.12
N TRP A 195 8.31 2.77 -1.46
CA TRP A 195 9.68 3.21 -1.65
C TRP A 195 10.68 2.11 -1.28
N ASP A 196 11.56 1.74 -2.20
CA ASP A 196 12.64 0.76 -1.98
C ASP A 196 14.02 1.40 -1.77
N GLY A 197 14.07 2.73 -1.60
CA GLY A 197 15.31 3.52 -1.56
C GLY A 197 15.71 4.08 -2.93
N ALA A 198 15.24 3.48 -4.02
CA ALA A 198 15.57 3.88 -5.39
C ALA A 198 14.35 4.34 -6.19
N ARG A 199 13.21 3.67 -6.03
CA ARG A 199 11.96 3.90 -6.77
C ARG A 199 10.75 3.43 -5.94
N LEU A 200 9.54 3.71 -6.44
CA LEU A 200 8.33 3.06 -5.94
C LEU A 200 8.21 1.67 -6.58
N ALA A 201 8.52 0.63 -5.81
CA ALA A 201 8.45 -0.75 -6.24
C ALA A 201 7.14 -1.40 -5.79
N SER A 202 6.58 -2.30 -6.60
CA SER A 202 5.41 -3.07 -6.18
C SER A 202 5.79 -3.96 -5.00
N VAL A 203 5.07 -3.83 -3.90
CA VAL A 203 5.05 -4.83 -2.84
C VAL A 203 4.25 -6.01 -3.40
N SER A 204 4.71 -7.24 -3.17
CA SER A 204 4.29 -8.51 -3.82
C SER A 204 2.79 -8.90 -3.74
N ASP A 205 1.92 -7.98 -3.35
CA ASP A 205 0.48 -8.15 -3.24
C ASP A 205 -0.23 -7.58 -4.48
N ILE A 206 -0.20 -8.32 -5.61
CA ILE A 206 -1.25 -8.14 -6.62
C ILE A 206 -2.46 -8.92 -6.11
N LYS A 207 -3.49 -8.20 -5.65
CA LYS A 207 -4.77 -8.83 -5.26
C LYS A 207 -5.80 -8.58 -6.35
N THR A 208 -6.40 -9.68 -6.82
CA THR A 208 -7.54 -9.66 -7.75
C THR A 208 -8.82 -9.85 -6.93
N TYR A 209 -9.74 -8.89 -7.02
CA TYR A 209 -11.04 -8.96 -6.37
C TYR A 209 -12.12 -9.27 -7.41
N LYS A 210 -12.80 -10.40 -7.27
CA LYS A 210 -14.04 -10.68 -8.02
C LYS A 210 -15.20 -10.05 -7.27
N ARG A 211 -16.10 -9.36 -7.98
CA ARG A 211 -17.36 -8.89 -7.39
C ARG A 211 -18.30 -10.10 -7.27
N ASP A 212 -18.82 -10.35 -6.09
CA ASP A 212 -19.98 -11.21 -5.94
C ASP A 212 -21.19 -10.53 -6.60
N GLU A 213 -21.77 -11.18 -7.59
CA GLU A 213 -22.92 -10.66 -8.38
C GLU A 213 -24.23 -10.59 -7.56
N SER A 214 -24.18 -10.90 -6.26
CA SER A 214 -25.36 -11.14 -5.42
C SER A 214 -25.70 -10.03 -4.42
N ALA A 215 -25.15 -8.82 -4.54
CA ALA A 215 -25.61 -7.71 -3.70
C ALA A 215 -26.98 -7.23 -4.21
N PRO A 216 -28.10 -7.45 -3.48
CA PRO A 216 -29.40 -6.95 -3.91
C PRO A 216 -29.36 -5.42 -3.94
N ALA A 217 -29.95 -4.84 -4.97
CA ALA A 217 -30.15 -3.40 -5.06
C ALA A 217 -30.87 -2.90 -3.80
N PRO A 218 -30.53 -1.71 -3.26
CA PRO A 218 -31.32 -1.14 -2.17
C PRO A 218 -32.75 -0.95 -2.69
N GLU A 219 -33.68 -1.69 -2.10
CA GLU A 219 -35.11 -1.49 -2.33
C GLU A 219 -35.45 -0.05 -1.99
N GLY A 220 -35.92 0.70 -2.97
CA GLY A 220 -36.49 2.02 -2.77
C GLY A 220 -37.74 1.88 -1.91
N GLY A 221 -37.63 2.25 -0.63
CA GLY A 221 -38.78 2.41 0.25
C GLY A 221 -39.52 3.73 -0.06
N PRO A 222 -40.85 3.75 0.10
CA PRO A 222 -41.70 4.91 -0.22
C PRO A 222 -41.45 6.13 0.68
#